data_AF-A0A6M0IBG6-F1
#
_entry.id   AF-A0A6M0IBG6-F1
#
_cell.length_a   1.000
_cell.length_b   1.000
_cell.length_c   1.000
_cell.angle_alpha   90.00
_cell.angle_beta   90.00
_cell.angle_gamma   90.00
#
_symmetry.space_group_name_H-M   'P 1'
#
loop_
_entity.id
_entity.type
_entity.pdbx_description
1 polymer ?
#
loop_
_entity_poly.entity_id
_entity_poly.type
_entity_poly.pdbx_seq_one_letter_code
_entity_poly.pdbx_strand_id
1 'polypeptide(L)'
;MEEVSSASDPSPDKYNLEEILENWFNAIIAVRTNHSRIHAYIVGAAQSEPNNEGTLYIGQCPVSELESLLVAMQGEIEKLRKDMEPSDEGNQNKPKRSYAKLINHTSILNRLNDQAKVRLNLASRPAS
;
A
#
# COMPACT_ATOMS: atom_id res chain seq x y z
N MET A 1 7.74 32.66 47.16
CA MET A 1 7.48 32.78 45.71
C MET A 1 8.53 31.94 45.03
N GLU A 2 8.20 30.69 44.71
CA GLU A 2 8.99 29.86 43.79
C GLU A 2 7.96 29.28 42.81
N GLU A 3 8.11 29.68 41.55
CA GLU A 3 7.27 29.24 40.44
C GLU A 3 7.52 27.76 40.18
N VAL A 4 6.50 26.94 40.41
CA VAL A 4 6.51 25.54 40.01
C VAL A 4 6.30 25.52 38.50
N SER A 5 7.39 25.25 37.78
CA SER A 5 7.43 25.05 36.34
C SER A 5 6.46 23.92 35.96
N SER A 6 5.34 24.30 35.36
CA SER A 6 4.33 23.38 34.86
C SER A 6 4.88 22.68 33.63
N ALA A 7 5.33 21.43 33.81
CA ALA A 7 5.66 20.54 32.72
C ALA A 7 4.44 20.42 31.81
N SER A 8 4.54 21.01 30.61
CA SER A 8 3.50 20.94 29.61
C SER A 8 3.29 19.49 29.19
N ASP A 9 2.14 18.94 29.57
CA ASP A 9 1.61 17.71 28.99
C ASP A 9 1.59 17.86 27.46
N PRO A 10 2.09 16.88 26.69
CA PRO A 10 2.01 16.94 25.24
C PRO A 10 0.55 16.89 24.80
N SER A 11 0.03 18.03 24.32
CA SER A 11 -1.32 18.16 23.74
C SER A 11 -1.58 17.07 22.70
N PRO A 12 -2.78 16.47 22.65
CA PRO A 12 -3.10 15.36 21.75
C PRO A 12 -3.29 15.75 20.27
N ASP A 13 -2.94 16.98 19.86
CA ASP A 13 -3.11 17.52 18.49
C ASP A 13 -2.08 17.03 17.46
N LYS A 14 -1.37 15.93 17.73
CA LYS A 14 -0.10 15.60 17.04
C LYS A 14 -0.24 14.87 15.69
N TYR A 15 -1.39 14.93 15.05
CA TYR A 15 -1.63 14.33 13.73
C TYR A 15 -2.35 15.34 12.84
N ASN A 16 -1.66 15.84 11.81
CA ASN A 16 -2.31 16.63 10.76
C ASN A 16 -3.22 15.68 9.97
N LEU A 17 -4.51 15.69 10.30
CA LEU A 17 -5.50 14.80 9.72
C LEU A 17 -5.56 14.93 8.19
N GLU A 18 -5.42 16.14 7.68
CA GLU A 18 -5.40 16.43 6.25
C GLU A 18 -4.23 15.72 5.57
N GLU A 19 -3.03 15.82 6.16
CA GLU A 19 -1.83 15.14 5.66
C GLU A 19 -1.97 13.60 5.70
N ILE A 20 -2.58 13.04 6.74
CA ILE A 20 -2.82 11.58 6.83
C ILE A 20 -3.76 11.12 5.73
N LEU A 21 -4.86 11.84 5.52
CA LEU A 21 -5.85 11.50 4.50
C LEU A 21 -5.28 11.67 3.09
N GLU A 22 -4.51 12.74 2.85
CA GLU A 22 -3.82 12.97 1.58
C GLU A 22 -2.81 11.86 1.28
N ASN A 23 -1.96 11.51 2.25
CA ASN A 23 -0.98 10.43 2.10
C ASN A 23 -1.64 9.09 1.82
N TRP A 24 -2.73 8.79 2.53
CA TRP A 24 -3.52 7.59 2.27
C TRP A 24 -4.12 7.60 0.86
N PHE A 25 -4.73 8.70 0.44
CA PHE A 25 -5.35 8.83 -0.88
C PHE A 25 -4.32 8.64 -2.00
N ASN A 26 -3.14 9.26 -1.86
CA ASN A 26 -2.02 9.11 -2.77
C ASN A 26 -1.53 7.66 -2.83
N ALA A 27 -1.41 6.98 -1.68
CA ALA A 27 -1.00 5.58 -1.63
C ALA A 27 -2.00 4.67 -2.36
N ILE A 28 -3.31 4.90 -2.20
CA ILE A 28 -4.37 4.13 -2.88
C ILE A 28 -4.38 4.36 -4.39
N ILE A 29 -4.22 5.62 -4.84
CA ILE A 29 -4.10 5.91 -6.28
C ILE A 29 -2.91 5.16 -6.86
N ALA A 30 -1.74 5.26 -6.21
CA ALA A 30 -0.55 4.57 -6.67
C ALA A 30 -0.73 3.05 -6.70
N VAL A 31 -1.43 2.47 -5.70
CA VAL A 31 -1.74 1.04 -5.69
C VAL A 31 -2.58 0.66 -6.90
N ARG A 32 -3.65 1.40 -7.19
CA ARG A 32 -4.52 1.13 -8.33
C ARG A 32 -3.76 1.24 -9.66
N THR A 33 -2.96 2.29 -9.83
CA THR A 33 -2.15 2.48 -11.03
C THR A 33 -1.15 1.34 -11.22
N ASN A 34 -0.42 0.98 -10.16
CA ASN A 34 0.56 -0.10 -10.20
C ASN A 34 -0.10 -1.46 -10.46
N HIS A 35 -1.24 -1.73 -9.81
CA HIS A 35 -2.02 -2.95 -10.02
C HIS A 35 -2.44 -3.10 -11.48
N SER A 36 -3.04 -2.07 -12.08
CA SER A 36 -3.44 -2.12 -13.49
C SER A 36 -2.25 -2.32 -14.44
N ARG A 37 -1.10 -1.68 -14.15
CA ARG A 37 0.11 -1.86 -14.97
C ARG A 37 0.68 -3.27 -14.87
N ILE A 38 0.81 -3.81 -13.66
CA ILE A 38 1.31 -5.18 -13.45
C ILE A 38 0.38 -6.19 -14.14
N HIS A 39 -0.93 -6.03 -13.98
CA HIS A 39 -1.92 -6.88 -14.65
C HIS A 39 -1.79 -6.81 -16.18
N ALA A 40 -1.59 -5.63 -16.76
CA ALA A 40 -1.38 -5.47 -18.19
C ALA A 40 -0.11 -6.19 -18.70
N TYR A 41 0.99 -6.17 -17.93
CA TYR A 41 2.20 -6.92 -18.27
C TYR A 41 1.93 -8.43 -18.28
N ILE A 42 1.27 -8.97 -17.24
CA ILE A 42 0.97 -10.40 -17.14
C ILE A 42 0.08 -10.86 -18.29
N VAL A 43 -1.00 -10.13 -18.57
CA VAL A 43 -1.92 -10.47 -19.68
C VAL A 43 -1.25 -10.33 -21.04
N GLY A 44 -0.44 -9.27 -21.24
CA GLY A 44 0.29 -9.06 -22.49
C GLY A 44 1.31 -10.17 -22.77
N ALA A 45 2.00 -10.65 -21.74
CA ALA A 45 2.94 -11.77 -21.86
C ALA A 45 2.23 -13.08 -22.24
N ALA A 46 1.09 -13.37 -21.62
CA ALA A 46 0.29 -14.55 -21.96
C ALA A 46 -0.22 -14.55 -23.42
N GLN A 47 -0.43 -13.36 -24.01
CA GLN A 47 -0.93 -13.22 -25.38
C GLN A 47 0.18 -13.24 -26.45
N SER A 48 1.41 -12.90 -26.09
CA SER A 48 2.51 -12.76 -27.05
C SER A 48 3.19 -14.09 -27.38
N GLU A 49 3.07 -15.11 -26.53
CA GLU A 49 3.60 -16.45 -26.81
C GLU A 49 2.54 -17.55 -26.58
N PRO A 50 1.67 -17.83 -27.57
CA PRO A 50 0.56 -18.77 -27.42
C PRO A 50 0.98 -20.25 -27.19
N ASN A 51 2.27 -20.56 -27.31
CA ASN A 51 2.83 -21.91 -27.07
C ASN A 51 3.75 -21.98 -25.84
N ASN A 52 3.94 -20.89 -25.09
CA ASN A 52 4.80 -20.91 -23.91
C ASN A 52 3.94 -21.09 -22.66
N GLU A 53 3.66 -22.36 -22.33
CA GLU A 53 3.10 -22.75 -21.04
C GLU A 53 4.07 -22.27 -19.93
N GLY A 54 3.81 -21.08 -19.41
CA GLY A 54 4.55 -20.51 -18.27
C GLY A 54 5.79 -19.73 -18.67
N THR A 55 5.62 -18.57 -19.31
CA THR A 55 6.69 -17.57 -19.35
C THR A 55 7.06 -17.22 -17.90
N LEU A 56 8.16 -17.79 -17.41
CA LEU A 56 8.60 -17.62 -16.01
C LEU A 56 8.99 -16.16 -15.71
N TYR A 57 9.27 -15.38 -16.75
CA TYR A 57 9.76 -14.00 -16.68
C TYR A 57 9.06 -13.10 -17.70
N ILE A 58 8.79 -11.86 -17.31
CA ILE A 58 8.46 -10.76 -18.20
C ILE A 58 9.65 -9.83 -18.19
N GLY A 59 10.30 -9.66 -19.34
CA GLY A 59 11.57 -8.93 -19.39
C GLY A 59 12.61 -9.58 -18.48
N GLN A 60 13.03 -8.85 -17.45
CA GLN A 60 13.95 -9.35 -16.41
C GLN A 60 13.26 -9.69 -15.08
N CYS A 61 11.93 -9.61 -15.01
CA CYS A 61 11.18 -9.82 -13.77
C CYS A 61 10.45 -11.16 -13.80
N PRO A 62 10.63 -12.05 -12.80
CA PRO A 62 9.79 -13.22 -12.63
C PRO A 62 8.30 -12.86 -12.57
N VAL A 63 7.45 -13.63 -13.26
CA VAL A 63 5.99 -13.45 -13.23
C VAL A 63 5.43 -13.70 -11.83
N SER A 64 5.93 -14.72 -11.15
CA SER A 64 5.51 -15.08 -9.79
C SER A 64 5.70 -13.94 -8.78
N GLU A 65 6.72 -13.09 -8.98
CA GLU A 65 6.95 -11.92 -8.13
C GLU A 65 5.97 -10.78 -8.40
N LEU A 66 5.56 -10.61 -9.66
CA LEU A 66 4.50 -9.67 -10.03
C LEU A 66 3.14 -10.11 -9.48
N GLU A 67 2.82 -11.40 -9.59
CA GLU A 67 1.60 -11.99 -9.03
C GLU A 67 1.56 -11.89 -7.50
N SER A 68 2.66 -12.24 -6.83
CA SER A 68 2.78 -12.12 -5.37
C SER A 68 2.57 -10.68 -4.91
N LEU A 69 3.05 -9.71 -5.67
CA LEU A 69 2.88 -8.30 -5.36
C LEU A 69 1.43 -7.84 -5.54
N LEU A 70 0.73 -8.29 -6.60
CA LEU A 70 -0.70 -8.03 -6.77
C LEU A 70 -1.52 -8.55 -5.58
N VAL A 71 -1.25 -9.79 -5.16
CA VAL A 71 -1.91 -10.41 -4.00
C VAL A 71 -1.63 -9.61 -2.73
N ALA A 72 -0.38 -9.19 -2.50
CA ALA A 72 -0.02 -8.41 -1.33
C ALA A 72 -0.74 -7.04 -1.29
N MET A 73 -0.79 -6.33 -2.43
CA MET A 73 -1.47 -5.03 -2.55
C MET A 73 -2.97 -5.14 -2.30
N GLN A 74 -3.63 -6.15 -2.89
CA GLN A 74 -5.05 -6.40 -2.67
C GLN A 74 -5.34 -6.81 -1.22
N GLY A 75 -4.50 -7.70 -0.67
CA GLY A 75 -4.64 -8.17 0.71
C GLY A 75 -4.51 -7.04 1.72
N GLU A 76 -3.61 -6.07 1.49
CA GLU A 76 -3.46 -4.93 2.38
C GLU A 76 -4.63 -3.94 2.31
N ILE A 77 -5.19 -3.70 1.12
CA ILE A 77 -6.43 -2.91 0.97
C ILE A 77 -7.58 -3.57 1.74
N GLU A 78 -7.72 -4.88 1.62
CA GLU A 78 -8.81 -5.62 2.27
C GLU A 78 -8.67 -5.62 3.80
N LYS A 79 -7.43 -5.70 4.32
CA LYS A 79 -7.17 -5.52 5.76
C LYS A 79 -7.55 -4.13 6.22
N LEU A 80 -7.09 -3.09 5.50
CA LEU A 80 -7.43 -1.71 5.82
C LEU A 80 -8.96 -1.50 5.84
N ARG A 81 -9.69 -2.05 4.86
CA ARG A 81 -11.15 -1.98 4.81
C ARG A 81 -11.79 -2.56 6.08
N LYS A 82 -11.37 -3.76 6.50
CA LYS A 82 -11.86 -4.40 7.73
C LYS A 82 -11.48 -3.63 8.98
N ASP A 83 -10.26 -3.10 9.02
CA ASP A 83 -9.74 -2.37 10.17
C ASP A 83 -10.40 -0.99 10.37
N MET A 84 -10.97 -0.43 9.30
CA MET A 84 -11.71 0.83 9.30
C MET A 84 -13.23 0.62 9.36
N GLU A 85 -13.72 -0.61 9.26
CA GLU A 85 -15.14 -0.91 9.42
C GLU A 85 -15.54 -0.69 10.90
N PRO A 86 -16.59 0.11 11.17
CA PRO A 86 -16.98 0.40 12.54
C PRO A 86 -17.48 -0.88 13.22
N SER A 87 -16.68 -1.44 14.14
CA SER A 87 -17.16 -2.51 15.01
C SER A 87 -18.25 -1.96 15.95
N ASP A 88 -19.37 -2.68 16.07
CA ASP A 88 -20.57 -2.30 16.85
C ASP A 88 -20.31 -2.10 18.36
N GLU A 89 -19.10 -2.40 18.85
CA GLU A 89 -18.74 -2.27 20.25
C GLU A 89 -18.41 -0.80 20.62
N GLY A 90 -19.25 -0.24 21.50
CA GLY A 90 -19.32 1.16 21.93
C GLY A 90 -18.12 1.68 22.73
N ASN A 91 -16.93 1.73 22.13
CA ASN A 91 -15.73 2.24 22.79
C ASN A 91 -15.38 3.68 22.35
N GLN A 92 -15.28 4.60 23.33
CA GLN A 92 -15.09 6.06 23.13
C GLN A 92 -13.69 6.48 22.63
N ASN A 93 -12.75 5.54 22.46
CA ASN A 93 -11.38 5.79 21.98
C ASN A 93 -11.17 5.51 20.46
N LYS A 94 -12.26 5.43 19.68
CA LYS A 94 -12.27 5.03 18.26
C LYS A 94 -11.42 5.90 17.31
N PRO A 95 -11.39 7.25 17.37
CA PRO A 95 -10.75 8.06 16.33
C PRO A 95 -9.23 7.89 16.27
N LYS A 96 -8.56 7.98 17.42
CA LYS A 96 -7.08 7.90 17.50
C LYS A 96 -6.55 6.52 17.09
N ARG A 97 -7.25 5.45 17.46
CA ARG A 97 -6.88 4.07 17.05
C ARG A 97 -7.11 3.85 15.55
N SER A 98 -8.17 4.42 14.98
CA SER A 98 -8.45 4.35 13.54
C SER A 98 -7.37 5.06 12.72
N TYR A 99 -6.92 6.25 13.14
CA TYR A 99 -5.84 6.96 12.42
C TYR A 99 -4.48 6.29 12.55
N ALA A 100 -4.13 5.72 13.71
CA ALA A 100 -2.90 4.95 13.86
C ALA A 100 -2.86 3.74 12.91
N LYS A 101 -3.99 3.03 12.77
CA LYS A 101 -4.12 1.94 11.79
C LYS A 101 -3.98 2.46 10.36
N LEU A 102 -4.67 3.55 10.02
CA LEU A 102 -4.58 4.16 8.69
C LEU A 102 -3.15 4.54 8.30
N ILE A 103 -2.41 5.17 9.22
CA ILE A 103 -0.99 5.52 9.01
C ILE A 103 -0.17 4.25 8.75
N ASN A 104 -0.36 3.20 9.56
CA ASN A 104 0.36 1.95 9.40
C ASN A 104 0.08 1.27 8.05
N HIS A 105 -1.19 1.13 7.67
CA HIS A 105 -1.57 0.58 6.37
C HIS A 105 -1.02 1.44 5.22
N THR A 106 -1.10 2.77 5.32
CA THR A 106 -0.56 3.69 4.32
C THR A 106 0.95 3.50 4.14
N SER A 107 1.70 3.30 5.22
CA SER A 107 3.13 2.98 5.16
C SER A 107 3.39 1.66 4.42
N ILE A 108 2.61 0.62 4.70
CA ILE A 108 2.72 -0.67 4.01
C ILE A 108 2.39 -0.52 2.52
N LEU A 109 1.30 0.18 2.18
CA LEU A 109 0.92 0.43 0.79
C LEU A 109 2.00 1.21 0.03
N ASN A 110 2.64 2.20 0.65
CA ASN A 110 3.76 2.93 0.05
C ASN A 110 4.96 2.01 -0.23
N ARG A 111 5.32 1.14 0.72
CA ARG A 111 6.37 0.14 0.49
C ARG A 111 6.03 -0.80 -0.67
N LEU A 112 4.78 -1.27 -0.75
CA LEU A 112 4.32 -2.12 -1.86
C LEU A 112 4.35 -1.36 -3.20
N ASN A 113 3.99 -0.08 -3.19
CA ASN A 113 4.09 0.78 -4.38
C ASN A 113 5.53 0.94 -4.86
N ASP A 114 6.49 1.10 -3.95
CA ASP A 114 7.89 1.21 -4.33
C ASP A 114 8.44 -0.11 -4.87
N GLN A 115 8.05 -1.24 -4.27
CA GLN A 115 8.33 -2.56 -4.83
C GLN A 115 7.74 -2.69 -6.25
N ALA A 116 6.50 -2.23 -6.46
CA ALA A 116 5.85 -2.27 -7.76
C ALA A 116 6.62 -1.48 -8.82
N LYS A 117 7.08 -0.27 -8.49
CA LYS A 117 7.90 0.54 -9.41
C LYS A 117 9.17 -0.20 -9.82
N VAL A 118 9.87 -0.82 -8.86
CA VAL A 118 11.10 -1.60 -9.14
C VAL A 118 10.80 -2.79 -10.05
N ARG A 119 9.76 -3.58 -9.73
CA ARG A 119 9.38 -4.75 -10.53
C ARG A 119 8.90 -4.38 -11.93
N LEU A 120 8.10 -3.33 -12.06
CA LEU A 120 7.69 -2.79 -13.35
C LEU A 120 8.89 -2.30 -14.18
N ASN A 121 9.90 -1.70 -13.56
CA ASN A 121 11.12 -1.32 -14.26
C ASN A 121 11.85 -2.55 -14.80
N LEU A 122 12.02 -3.60 -14.01
CA LEU A 122 12.62 -4.86 -14.45
C LEU A 122 11.81 -5.53 -15.56
N ALA A 123 10.48 -5.53 -15.44
CA ALA A 123 9.58 -6.08 -16.46
C ALA A 123 9.65 -5.35 -17.80
N SER A 124 9.98 -4.05 -17.78
CA SER A 124 10.13 -3.23 -18.98
C SER A 124 11.48 -3.41 -19.70
N ARG A 125 12.45 -4.08 -19.09
CA ARG A 125 13.77 -4.32 -19.67
C ARG A 125 13.76 -5.60 -20.51
N PRO A 126 14.52 -5.65 -21.61
CA PRO A 126 14.63 -6.88 -22.40
C PRO A 126 15.30 -8.00 -21.60
N ALA A 127 14.91 -9.24 -21.88
CA ALA A 127 15.62 -10.43 -21.41
C ALA A 127 17.06 -10.41 -21.99
N SER A 128 18.04 -10.82 -21.19
CA SER A 128 19.45 -10.90 -21.60
C SER A 128 19.77 -12.21 -22.31
#